data_AF-A0A9X5AMF5-F1
#
_entry.id   AF-A0A9X5AMF5-F1
#
_cell.length_a   1.000
_cell.length_b   1.000
_cell.length_c   1.000
_cell.angle_alpha   90.00
_cell.angle_beta   90.00
_cell.angle_gamma   90.00
#
_symmetry.space_group_name_H-M   'P 1'
#
loop_
_entity.id
_entity.type
_entity.pdbx_description
1 polymer ?
#
loop_
_entity_poly.entity_id
_entity_poly.type
_entity_poly.pdbx_seq_one_letter_code
_entity_poly.pdbx_strand_id
1 'polypeptide(L)'
;MLKTSKSIAISGRSMVDDKQVATFNANIYEANVSGGSDNINMIITDRDLYDANKTVVRKDLQDFQAKVWSAQDEVMAGSDEKASE
;
A
#
# COMPACT_ATOMS: atom_id res chain seq x y z
N MET A 1 -26.68 -16.80 3.33
CA MET A 1 -25.55 -17.08 2.40
C MET A 1 -24.34 -16.31 2.88
N LEU A 2 -23.16 -16.93 2.90
CA LEU A 2 -21.90 -16.27 3.24
C LEU A 2 -21.45 -15.39 2.06
N LYS A 3 -21.10 -14.13 2.34
CA LYS A 3 -20.44 -13.25 1.37
C LYS A 3 -18.98 -13.11 1.80
N THR A 4 -18.06 -13.32 0.87
CA THR A 4 -16.61 -13.21 1.09
C THR A 4 -16.04 -12.11 0.22
N SER A 5 -15.11 -11.33 0.75
CA SER A 5 -14.33 -10.33 0.01
C SER A 5 -12.85 -10.60 0.23
N LYS A 6 -12.03 -10.47 -0.81
CA LYS A 6 -10.57 -10.55 -0.71
C LYS A 6 -9.98 -9.15 -0.67
N SER A 7 -8.99 -8.96 0.19
CA SER A 7 -8.19 -7.74 0.24
C SER A 7 -6.74 -8.10 0.49
N ILE A 8 -5.81 -7.33 -0.09
CA ILE A 8 -4.38 -7.43 0.17
C ILE A 8 -3.98 -6.24 1.04
N ALA A 9 -3.42 -6.52 2.22
CA ALA A 9 -2.84 -5.50 3.07
C ALA A 9 -1.30 -5.48 2.89
N ILE A 10 -0.74 -4.33 2.57
CA ILE A 10 0.70 -4.14 2.39
C ILE A 10 1.17 -3.11 3.43
N SER A 11 2.21 -3.45 4.17
CA SER A 11 2.81 -2.56 5.18
C SER A 11 4.29 -2.31 4.88
N GLY A 12 4.72 -1.06 5.04
CA GLY A 12 6.11 -0.63 4.88
C GLY A 12 6.58 0.21 6.06
N ARG A 13 7.89 0.28 6.26
CA ARG A 13 8.52 1.16 7.25
C ARG A 13 9.65 1.91 6.59
N SER A 14 9.72 3.22 6.81
CA SER A 14 10.86 4.05 6.43
C SER A 14 11.78 4.16 7.64
N MET A 15 13.05 3.82 7.42
CA MET A 15 14.07 3.75 8.46
C MET A 15 15.22 4.70 8.10
N VAL A 16 15.70 5.47 9.07
CA VAL A 16 16.91 6.29 8.97
C VAL A 16 17.75 6.00 10.21
N ASP A 17 19.02 5.60 10.00
CA ASP A 17 19.95 5.23 11.08
C ASP A 17 19.32 4.27 12.11
N ASP A 18 18.69 3.19 11.61
CA ASP A 18 17.95 2.17 12.37
C ASP A 18 16.74 2.67 13.20
N LYS A 19 16.36 3.93 13.03
CA LYS A 19 15.15 4.51 13.65
C LYS A 19 14.02 4.59 12.66
N GLN A 20 12.82 4.21 13.11
CA GLN A 20 11.62 4.29 12.28
C GLN A 20 11.10 5.73 12.19
N VAL A 21 11.10 6.28 10.99
CA VAL A 21 10.66 7.66 10.71
C VAL A 21 9.20 7.71 10.31
N ALA A 22 8.75 6.71 9.53
CA ALA A 22 7.37 6.60 9.09
C ALA A 22 6.94 5.14 8.91
N THR A 23 5.64 4.90 9.00
CA THR A 23 4.99 3.65 8.62
C THR A 23 4.08 3.91 7.42
N PHE A 24 4.09 2.98 6.46
CA PHE A 24 3.21 2.97 5.31
C PHE A 24 2.24 1.79 5.42
N ASN A 25 0.97 2.03 5.08
CA ASN A 25 -0.05 0.99 5.03
C ASN A 25 -0.88 1.17 3.77
N ALA A 26 -1.17 0.08 3.09
CA ALA A 26 -2.08 0.08 1.96
C ALA A 26 -3.03 -1.11 2.03
N ASN A 27 -4.24 -0.90 1.54
CA ASN A 27 -5.21 -1.97 1.33
C ASN A 27 -5.65 -1.92 -0.13
N ILE A 28 -5.60 -3.07 -0.79
CA ILE A 28 -6.05 -3.27 -2.17
C ILE A 28 -7.23 -4.22 -2.12
N TYR A 29 -8.32 -3.87 -2.80
CA TYR A 29 -9.53 -4.68 -2.91
C TYR A 29 -9.70 -5.21 -4.34
N GLU A 30 -10.36 -6.35 -4.50
CA GLU A 30 -10.71 -6.83 -5.84
C GLU A 30 -11.73 -5.90 -6.52
N ALA A 31 -11.64 -5.77 -7.85
CA ALA A 31 -12.43 -4.83 -8.67
C ALA A 31 -13.96 -4.96 -8.51
N ASN A 32 -14.45 -6.09 -7.99
CA ASN A 32 -15.86 -6.39 -7.80
C ASN A 32 -16.38 -6.21 -6.36
N VAL A 33 -15.57 -5.65 -5.45
CA VAL A 33 -16.03 -5.36 -4.09
C VAL A 33 -16.74 -4.00 -4.05
N SER A 34 -18.07 -4.03 -4.01
CA SER A 34 -18.87 -2.82 -3.83
C SER A 34 -18.50 -2.10 -2.52
N GLY A 35 -17.82 -0.95 -2.63
CA GLY A 35 -17.42 -0.10 -1.50
C GLY A 35 -15.98 -0.27 -1.00
N GLY A 36 -15.17 -1.16 -1.58
CA GLY A 36 -13.73 -1.24 -1.29
C GLY A 36 -12.97 -0.19 -2.11
N SER A 37 -12.42 0.82 -1.46
CA SER A 37 -11.52 1.79 -2.11
C SER A 37 -10.09 1.52 -1.70
N ASP A 38 -9.25 1.33 -2.71
CA ASP A 38 -7.81 1.19 -2.50
C ASP A 38 -7.28 2.43 -1.79
N ASN A 39 -6.43 2.20 -0.80
CA ASN A 39 -5.85 3.28 -0.02
C ASN A 39 -4.37 3.05 0.20
N ILE A 40 -3.64 4.15 0.23
CA ILE A 40 -2.23 4.21 0.61
C ILE A 40 -2.12 5.33 1.66
N ASN A 41 -1.64 4.98 2.84
CA ASN A 41 -1.51 5.87 3.97
C ASN A 41 -0.05 5.88 4.47
N MET A 42 0.43 7.07 4.83
CA MET A 42 1.71 7.27 5.51
C MET A 42 1.45 7.91 6.88
N ILE A 43 2.06 7.36 7.91
CA ILE A 43 2.05 7.91 9.27
C ILE A 43 3.49 8.23 9.65
N ILE A 44 3.78 9.51 9.86
CA ILE A 44 5.09 9.95 10.37
C ILE A 44 5.13 9.66 11.87
N THR A 45 6.09 8.85 12.31
CA THR A 45 6.25 8.43 13.71
C THR A 45 7.30 9.26 14.45
N ASP A 46 8.26 9.85 13.73
CA ASP A 46 9.24 10.78 14.27
C ASP A 46 9.30 12.03 13.37
N ARG A 47 8.79 13.15 13.90
CA ARG A 47 8.65 14.38 13.12
C ARG A 47 9.99 15.05 12.86
N ASP A 48 10.86 15.10 13.85
CA ASP A 48 12.15 15.78 13.76
C ASP A 48 13.07 15.04 12.79
N LEU A 49 13.08 13.70 12.89
CA LEU A 49 13.86 12.86 11.99
C LEU A 49 13.31 12.88 10.56
N TYR A 50 11.97 12.97 10.40
CA TYR A 50 11.36 13.19 9.09
C TYR A 50 11.75 14.53 8.49
N ASP A 51 11.71 15.61 9.29
CA ASP A 51 12.00 16.94 8.78
C ASP A 51 13.46 17.08 8.34
N ALA A 52 14.39 16.37 8.99
CA ALA A 52 15.79 16.26 8.58
C ALA A 52 16.01 15.36 7.35
N ASN A 53 15.16 14.35 7.10
CA ASN A 53 15.38 13.30 6.10
C ASN A 53 14.27 13.16 5.04
N LYS A 54 13.56 14.26 4.73
CA LYS A 54 12.39 14.26 3.82
C LYS A 54 12.64 13.54 2.50
N THR A 55 13.81 13.73 1.91
CA THR A 55 14.16 13.13 0.62
C THR A 55 14.17 11.61 0.69
N VAL A 56 14.72 11.04 1.77
CA VAL A 56 14.77 9.59 1.99
C VAL A 56 13.36 9.04 2.19
N VAL A 57 12.60 9.62 3.12
CA VAL A 57 11.25 9.13 3.45
C VAL A 57 10.30 9.23 2.26
N ARG A 58 10.41 10.30 1.44
CA ARG A 58 9.61 10.45 0.22
C ARG A 58 10.00 9.45 -0.86
N LYS A 59 11.29 9.12 -0.98
CA LYS A 59 11.73 8.05 -1.88
C LYS A 59 11.18 6.70 -1.43
N ASP A 60 11.26 6.40 -0.14
CA ASP A 60 10.68 5.16 0.41
C ASP A 60 9.17 5.08 0.17
N LEU A 61 8.45 6.21 0.27
CA LEU A 61 7.03 6.28 -0.05
C LEU A 61 6.76 6.00 -1.53
N GLN A 62 7.58 6.52 -2.45
CA GLN A 62 7.44 6.24 -3.88
C GLN A 62 7.71 4.77 -4.19
N ASP A 63 8.75 4.20 -3.60
CA ASP A 63 9.09 2.78 -3.76
C ASP A 63 7.98 1.88 -3.16
N PHE A 64 7.34 2.32 -2.06
CA PHE A 64 6.17 1.65 -1.50
C PHE A 64 4.96 1.75 -2.43
N GLN A 65 4.65 2.93 -2.97
CA GLN A 65 3.54 3.13 -3.91
C GLN A 65 3.69 2.26 -5.16
N ALA A 66 4.90 2.17 -5.72
CA ALA A 66 5.17 1.32 -6.87
C ALA A 66 4.85 -0.16 -6.59
N LYS A 67 5.19 -0.66 -5.39
CA LYS A 67 4.84 -2.03 -4.97
C LYS A 67 3.33 -2.23 -4.81
N VAL A 68 2.64 -1.22 -4.25
CA VAL A 68 1.18 -1.27 -4.12
C VAL A 68 0.51 -1.32 -5.49
N TRP A 69 0.94 -0.49 -6.44
CA TRP A 69 0.41 -0.50 -7.81
C TRP A 69 0.69 -1.80 -8.54
N SER A 70 1.90 -2.35 -8.44
CA SER A 70 2.21 -3.66 -9.01
C SER A 70 1.28 -4.76 -8.46
N ALA A 71 1.00 -4.75 -7.15
CA ALA A 71 0.07 -5.70 -6.54
C ALA A 71 -1.39 -5.42 -6.97
N GLN A 72 -1.75 -4.17 -7.19
CA GLN A 72 -3.07 -3.78 -7.70
C GLN A 72 -3.27 -4.30 -9.12
N ASP A 73 -2.28 -4.13 -10.00
CA ASP A 73 -2.29 -4.62 -11.37
C ASP A 73 -2.38 -6.15 -11.42
N GLU A 74 -1.65 -6.87 -10.56
CA GLU A 74 -1.75 -8.33 -10.43
C GLU A 74 -3.15 -8.79 -10.01
N VAL A 75 -3.77 -8.09 -9.04
CA VAL A 75 -5.14 -8.38 -8.58
C VAL A 75 -6.15 -8.11 -9.69
N MET A 76 -6.02 -7.01 -10.42
CA MET A 76 -6.91 -6.64 -11.52
C MET A 76 -6.77 -7.60 -12.71
N ALA A 77 -5.55 -7.93 -13.12
CA ALA A 77 -5.29 -8.88 -14.21
C ALA A 77 -5.84 -10.28 -13.88
N GLY A 78 -5.66 -10.75 -12.63
CA GLY A 78 -6.22 -12.02 -12.18
C GLY A 78 -7.74 -12.04 -12.09
N SER A 79 -8.39 -10.89 -11.91
CA SER A 79 -9.86 -10.79 -11.95
C SER A 79 -10.43 -10.75 -13.37
N ASP A 80 -9.72 -10.18 -14.35
CA ASP A 80 -10.16 -10.14 -15.75
C ASP A 80 -10.12 -11.53 -16.40
N GLU A 81 -9.09 -12.33 -16.12
CA GLU A 81 -8.95 -13.69 -16.67
C GLU A 81 -10.06 -14.64 -16.18
N LYS A 82 -10.55 -14.42 -14.95
CA LYS A 82 -11.65 -15.19 -14.34
C LYS A 82 -13.05 -14.76 -14.79
N ALA A 83 -13.19 -13.60 -15.41
CA ALA A 83 -14.47 -13.11 -15.93
C ALA A 83 -14.76 -13.59 -17.36
N SER A 84 -13.78 -14.21 -18.03
CA SER A 84 -13.86 -14.71 -19.41
C SER A 84 -14.13 -16.21 -19.57
N GLU A 85 -14.33 -16.96 -18.48
CA GLU A 85 -14.81 -18.36 -18.48
C GLU A 85 -16.29 -18.46 -18.07
#